data_AF-A0A1G9ETG2-F1
#
_entry.id   AF-A0A1G9ETG2-F1
#
_cell.length_a   1.000
_cell.length_b   1.000
_cell.length_c   1.000
_cell.angle_alpha   90.00
_cell.angle_beta   90.00
_cell.angle_gamma   90.00
#
_symmetry.space_group_name_H-M   'P 1'
#
loop_
_entity.id
_entity.type
_entity.pdbx_description
1 polymer ?
#
loop_
_entity_poly.entity_id
_entity_poly.type
_entity_poly.pdbx_seq_one_letter_code
_entity_poly.pdbx_strand_id
1 'polypeptide(L)'
;MGYALYTVHRNGEEIDAGYSVEATCEEPECSEQIDRGLAYLCGAIPGGDEYGCGGYFCGAHLYTALASVPAHQCSRCLSSTA
;
A
#
# COMPACT_ATOMS: atom_id res chain seq x y z
N MET A 1 13.58 12.37 5.80
CA MET A 1 14.17 11.19 6.49
C MET A 1 13.18 10.06 6.30
N GLY A 2 13.52 9.05 5.51
CA GLY A 2 12.67 7.87 5.34
C GLY A 2 12.98 6.86 6.43
N TYR A 3 11.95 6.27 7.04
CA TYR A 3 12.14 5.17 7.98
C TYR A 3 12.33 3.88 7.18
N ALA A 4 13.51 3.28 7.31
CA ALA A 4 13.82 2.00 6.68
C ALA A 4 12.92 0.88 7.25
N LEU A 5 12.52 0.98 8.53
CA LEU A 5 11.64 0.06 9.24
C LEU A 5 10.83 0.85 10.29
N TYR A 6 9.52 0.61 10.36
CA TYR A 6 8.60 1.18 11.35
C TYR A 6 7.35 0.30 11.50
N THR A 7 6.65 0.41 12.63
CA THR A 7 5.41 -0.36 12.90
C THR A 7 4.18 0.48 12.56
N VAL A 8 3.17 -0.16 11.96
CA VAL A 8 1.89 0.47 11.59
C VAL A 8 0.73 -0.39 12.05
N HIS A 9 -0.40 0.24 12.33
CA HIS A 9 -1.63 -0.44 12.75
C HIS A 9 -2.56 -0.57 11.55
N ARG A 10 -2.90 -1.80 11.15
CA ARG A 10 -3.80 -2.09 10.02
C ARG A 10 -4.79 -3.16 10.44
N ASN A 11 -6.09 -2.93 10.23
CA ASN A 11 -7.17 -3.88 10.56
C ASN A 11 -7.16 -4.38 12.02
N GLY A 12 -6.64 -3.59 12.97
CA GLY A 12 -6.51 -3.99 14.39
C GLY A 12 -5.26 -4.82 14.70
N GLU A 13 -4.35 -4.97 13.74
CA GLU A 13 -3.08 -5.68 13.91
C GLU A 13 -1.89 -4.74 13.69
N GLU A 14 -0.79 -5.00 14.40
CA GLU A 14 0.48 -4.32 14.18
C GLU A 14 1.30 -5.06 13.13
N ILE A 15 1.74 -4.34 12.09
CA ILE A 15 2.61 -4.88 11.04
C ILE A 15 3.85 -4.01 10.88
N ASP A 16 4.95 -4.64 10.47
CA ASP A 16 6.15 -3.92 10.06
C ASP A 16 6.01 -3.37 8.64
N ALA A 17 6.45 -2.13 8.44
CA ALA A 17 6.47 -1.40 7.19
C ALA A 17 7.82 -0.68 6.99
N GLY A 18 8.11 -0.28 5.75
CA GLY A 18 9.32 0.42 5.36
C GLY A 18 10.13 -0.28 4.27
N TYR A 19 11.13 0.44 3.76
CA TYR A 19 11.96 0.03 2.62
C TYR A 19 12.87 -1.17 2.91
N SER A 20 13.05 -1.55 4.17
CA SER A 20 13.81 -2.74 4.60
C SER A 20 12.91 -3.90 5.00
N VAL A 21 11.59 -3.79 4.79
CA VAL A 21 10.64 -4.86 5.05
C VAL A 21 10.29 -5.55 3.74
N GLU A 22 10.97 -6.66 3.47
CA GLU A 22 10.66 -7.52 2.33
C GLU A 22 9.24 -8.07 2.45
N ALA A 23 8.50 -8.00 1.36
CA ALA A 23 7.14 -8.50 1.26
C ALA A 23 6.85 -9.04 -0.13
N THR A 24 5.74 -9.75 -0.25
CA THR A 24 5.16 -10.13 -1.53
C THR A 24 3.93 -9.25 -1.77
N CYS A 25 3.70 -8.87 -3.03
CA CYS A 25 2.50 -8.14 -3.43
C CYS A 25 1.24 -8.78 -2.83
N GLU A 26 0.37 -7.98 -2.22
CA GLU A 26 -0.84 -8.46 -1.54
C GLU A 26 -2.01 -8.74 -2.49
N GLU A 27 -1.79 -8.66 -3.81
CA GLU A 27 -2.79 -9.09 -4.77
C GLU A 27 -2.82 -10.62 -4.84
N PRO A 28 -4.00 -11.26 -4.70
CA PRO A 28 -4.16 -12.69 -4.92
C PRO A 28 -3.50 -13.12 -6.23
N GLU A 29 -2.79 -14.25 -6.18
CA GLU A 29 -2.11 -14.83 -7.34
C GLU A 29 -0.91 -14.03 -7.87
N CYS A 30 -0.49 -12.95 -7.19
CA CYS A 30 0.77 -12.26 -7.47
C CYS A 30 1.88 -12.74 -6.53
N SER A 31 3.03 -13.10 -7.09
CA SER A 31 4.22 -13.52 -6.34
C SER A 31 5.38 -12.52 -6.44
N GLU A 32 5.12 -11.31 -6.92
CA GLU A 32 6.14 -10.28 -7.10
C GLU A 32 6.69 -9.82 -5.76
N GLN A 33 8.02 -9.82 -5.63
CA GLN A 33 8.71 -9.37 -4.44
C GLN A 33 8.78 -7.83 -4.44
N ILE A 34 8.45 -7.24 -3.31
CA ILE A 34 8.43 -5.80 -3.07
C ILE A 34 9.00 -5.51 -1.67
N ASP A 35 9.03 -4.24 -1.31
CA ASP A 35 9.13 -3.81 0.07
C ASP A 35 7.81 -3.17 0.54
N ARG A 36 7.62 -3.02 1.85
CA ARG A 36 6.48 -2.27 2.41
C ARG A 36 6.77 -0.77 2.51
N GLY A 37 7.49 -0.22 1.54
CA GLY A 37 7.71 1.21 1.38
C GLY A 37 6.54 1.93 0.74
N LEU A 38 6.59 3.27 0.76
CA LEU A 38 5.51 4.12 0.28
C LEU A 38 5.27 4.01 -1.23
N ALA A 39 6.27 3.58 -2.00
CA ALA A 39 6.13 3.35 -3.43
C ALA A 39 5.15 2.22 -3.77
N TYR A 40 4.93 1.30 -2.83
CA TYR A 40 4.03 0.16 -2.99
C TYR A 40 2.76 0.30 -2.16
N LEU A 41 2.55 1.42 -1.46
CA LEU A 41 1.41 1.63 -0.58
C LEU A 41 0.11 1.94 -1.37
N CYS A 42 -0.98 1.27 -0.97
CA CYS A 42 -2.34 1.64 -1.32
C CYS A 42 -2.88 2.65 -0.29
N GLY A 43 -3.00 3.91 -0.71
CA GLY A 43 -3.35 5.05 0.14
C GLY A 43 -2.17 6.00 0.36
N ALA A 44 -2.43 7.08 1.09
CA ALA A 44 -1.43 8.05 1.51
C ALA A 44 -0.82 7.70 2.87
N ILE A 45 -1.57 6.98 3.72
CA ILE A 45 -1.18 6.67 5.10
C ILE A 45 -0.99 5.15 5.29
N PRO A 46 0.21 4.69 5.70
CA PRO A 46 0.42 3.31 6.13
C PRO A 46 -0.55 2.92 7.25
N GLY A 47 -1.21 1.76 7.11
CA GLY A 47 -2.30 1.35 8.01
C GLY A 47 -3.70 1.61 7.47
N GLY A 48 -3.83 2.44 6.43
CA GLY A 48 -5.07 2.72 5.72
C GLY A 48 -5.63 4.11 6.02
N ASP A 49 -6.36 4.66 5.06
CA ASP A 49 -7.01 5.97 5.13
C ASP A 49 -8.36 5.94 4.37
N GLU A 50 -8.96 7.11 4.15
CA GLU A 50 -10.23 7.23 3.43
C GLU A 50 -10.14 6.86 1.94
N TYR A 51 -8.93 6.76 1.37
CA TYR A 51 -8.69 6.49 -0.05
C TYR A 51 -8.06 5.11 -0.30
N GLY A 52 -7.41 4.50 0.69
CA GLY A 52 -6.64 3.27 0.52
C GLY A 52 -6.71 2.33 1.73
N CYS A 53 -6.54 1.04 1.47
CA CYS A 53 -6.66 -0.01 2.48
C CYS A 53 -5.39 -0.22 3.33
N GLY A 54 -4.33 0.56 3.10
CA GLY A 54 -3.05 0.43 3.80
C GLY A 54 -2.25 -0.82 3.43
N GLY A 55 -2.64 -1.51 2.35
CA GLY A 55 -1.92 -2.67 1.81
C GLY A 55 -0.80 -2.30 0.87
N TYR A 56 0.04 -3.29 0.54
CA TYR A 56 1.21 -3.11 -0.31
C TYR A 56 1.13 -3.93 -1.60
N PHE A 57 1.24 -3.27 -2.73
CA PHE A 57 1.01 -3.85 -4.06
C PHE A 57 2.13 -3.44 -5.01
N CYS A 58 2.55 -4.34 -5.90
CA CYS A 58 3.55 -4.04 -6.92
C CYS A 58 3.02 -3.01 -7.93
N GLY A 59 3.91 -2.46 -8.77
CA GLY A 59 3.55 -1.43 -9.75
C GLY A 59 2.51 -1.88 -10.79
N ALA A 60 2.32 -3.19 -11.00
CA ALA A 60 1.28 -3.71 -11.87
C ALA A 60 -0.12 -3.69 -11.22
N HIS A 61 -0.18 -3.69 -9.88
CA HIS A 61 -1.42 -3.73 -9.10
C HIS A 61 -1.70 -2.42 -8.35
N LEU A 62 -0.81 -1.43 -8.45
CA LEU A 62 -1.05 -0.05 -8.06
C LEU A 62 -1.42 0.80 -9.26
N TYR A 63 -2.52 1.52 -9.11
CA TYR A 63 -3.03 2.46 -10.08
C TYR A 63 -2.83 3.88 -9.56
N THR A 64 -2.42 4.79 -10.44
CA THR A 64 -2.35 6.20 -10.09
C THR A 64 -3.77 6.74 -10.06
N ALA A 65 -4.22 7.16 -8.88
CA ALA A 65 -5.53 7.76 -8.76
C ALA A 65 -5.59 9.08 -9.54
N LEU A 66 -6.79 9.44 -10.02
CA LEU A 66 -7.01 10.70 -10.72
C LEU A 66 -6.60 11.88 -9.81
N ALA A 67 -6.27 13.03 -10.41
CA ALA A 67 -5.62 14.19 -9.79
C ALA A 67 -6.24 14.72 -8.47
N SER A 68 -7.43 14.24 -8.08
CA SER A 68 -8.11 14.54 -6.82
C SER A 68 -7.66 13.69 -5.62
N VAL A 69 -6.87 12.62 -5.81
CA VAL A 69 -6.40 11.75 -4.72
C VAL A 69 -4.86 11.72 -4.71
N PRO A 70 -4.20 12.10 -3.60
CA PRO A 70 -2.75 12.25 -3.54
C PRO A 70 -1.99 10.91 -3.40
N ALA A 71 -2.56 9.78 -3.82
CA ALA A 71 -2.03 8.45 -3.52
C ALA A 71 -2.30 7.41 -4.61
N HIS A 72 -1.48 6.35 -4.62
CA HIS A 72 -1.72 5.14 -5.40
C HIS A 72 -2.81 4.29 -4.75
N GLN A 73 -3.62 3.61 -5.55
CA GLN A 73 -4.70 2.75 -5.08
C GLN A 73 -4.62 1.37 -5.74
N CYS A 74 -4.98 0.32 -5.02
CA CYS A 74 -5.20 -0.99 -5.63
C CYS A 74 -6.53 -1.02 -6.40
N SER A 75 -6.71 -2.05 -7.24
CA SER A 75 -7.92 -2.23 -8.07
C SER A 75 -9.23 -2.15 -7.26
N ARG A 76 -9.23 -2.73 -6.05
CA ARG A 76 -10.38 -2.75 -5.15
C ARG A 76 -10.73 -1.34 -4.64
N CYS A 77 -9.75 -0.58 -4.15
CA CYS A 77 -9.97 0.78 -3.63
C CYS A 77 -10.35 1.76 -4.74
N LEU A 78 -9.76 1.61 -5.93
CA LEU A 78 -10.14 2.41 -7.10
C LEU A 78 -11.61 2.19 -7.47
N SER A 79 -12.08 0.93 -7.47
CA SER A 79 -13.48 0.60 -7.80
C SER A 79 -14.51 1.09 -6.77
N SER A 80 -14.10 1.37 -5.54
CA SER A 80 -14.96 1.89 -4.47
C SER A 80 -15.13 3.42 -4.50
N THR A 81 -14.37 4.11 -5.35
CA THR A 81 -14.42 5.58 -5.49
C THR A 81 -15.27 6.01 -6.70
N ALA A 82 -15.91 5.06 -7.40
CA ALA A 82 -16.74 5.27 -8.58
C ALA A 82 -18.22 5.50 -8.26
#